data_AF-A0A8H7V8C1-F1
#
_entry.id   AF-A0A8H7V8C1-F1
#
_cell.length_a   1.000
_cell.length_b   1.000
_cell.length_c   1.000
_cell.angle_alpha   90.00
_cell.angle_beta   90.00
_cell.angle_gamma   90.00
#
_symmetry.space_group_name_H-M   'P 1'
#
loop_
_entity.id
_entity.type
_entity.pdbx_description
1 polymer ?
#
loop_
_entity_poly.entity_id
_entity_poly.type
_entity_poly.pdbx_seq_one_letter_code
_entity_poly.pdbx_strand_id
1 'polypeptide(L)'
;MLESLQECGLVAKVVRGLNINYHTALRWWEYYEGTEEVAYKKFEENSGPKSSFTTEYNEYIKELLDNDPQLYPDDIISSLTERFEDFTISKSQLNNHLRNIMLITVRKPMFEPEVRNSVGDLQTRFEWFMEWKDPDLEIVFSLMKPGFILI
;
A
#
# COMPACT_ATOMS: atom_id res chain seq x y z
N MET A 1 46.21 -24.78 -18.38
CA MET A 1 46.77 -23.59 -17.68
C MET A 1 47.09 -22.41 -18.60
N LEU A 2 47.38 -22.60 -19.90
CA LEU A 2 47.60 -21.49 -20.83
C LEU A 2 46.30 -20.86 -21.37
N GLU A 3 45.25 -21.67 -21.54
CA GLU A 3 43.93 -21.23 -22.03
C GLU A 3 43.27 -20.22 -21.08
N SER A 4 43.26 -20.49 -19.78
CA SER A 4 42.69 -19.58 -18.76
C SER A 4 43.36 -18.20 -18.71
N LEU A 5 44.65 -18.12 -19.06
CA LEU A 5 45.42 -16.87 -19.05
C LEU A 5 45.12 -15.99 -20.27
N GLN A 6 44.88 -16.61 -21.43
CA GLN A 6 44.45 -15.91 -22.65
C GLN A 6 43.01 -15.42 -22.55
N GLU A 7 42.11 -16.23 -22.00
CA GLU A 7 40.71 -15.88 -21.74
C GLU A 7 40.62 -14.69 -20.77
N CYS A 8 41.39 -14.72 -19.69
CA CYS A 8 41.49 -13.61 -18.73
C CYS A 8 41.98 -12.30 -19.38
N GLY A 9 42.93 -12.37 -20.32
CA GLY A 9 43.43 -11.21 -21.06
C GLY A 9 42.38 -10.58 -22.00
N LEU A 10 41.55 -11.42 -22.64
CA LEU A 10 40.45 -10.98 -23.50
C LEU A 10 39.32 -10.33 -22.68
N VAL A 11 38.93 -10.95 -21.54
CA VAL A 11 37.96 -10.38 -20.61
C VAL A 11 38.42 -9.02 -20.10
N ALA A 12 39.68 -8.88 -19.67
CA ALA A 12 40.21 -7.59 -19.21
C ALA A 12 40.22 -6.50 -20.30
N LYS A 13 40.35 -6.87 -21.58
CA LYS A 13 40.30 -5.92 -22.71
C LYS A 13 38.87 -5.46 -22.99
N VAL A 14 37.92 -6.39 -23.02
CA VAL A 14 36.48 -6.10 -23.22
C VAL A 14 35.93 -5.24 -22.08
N VAL A 15 36.26 -5.60 -20.85
CA VAL A 15 35.80 -4.90 -19.63
C VAL A 15 36.29 -3.45 -19.56
N ARG A 16 37.55 -3.19 -19.95
CA ARG A 16 38.07 -1.82 -20.08
C ARG A 16 37.35 -1.02 -21.15
N GLY A 17 36.98 -1.64 -22.27
CA GLY A 17 36.20 -1.01 -23.33
C GLY A 17 34.77 -0.66 -22.92
N LEU A 18 34.19 -1.44 -21.99
CA LEU A 18 32.82 -1.24 -21.47
C LEU A 18 32.78 -0.42 -20.17
N ASN A 19 33.93 0.01 -19.64
CA ASN A 19 34.05 0.70 -18.34
C ASN A 19 33.39 -0.07 -17.19
N ILE A 20 33.44 -1.40 -17.22
CA ILE A 20 32.92 -2.29 -16.18
C ILE A 20 34.07 -2.63 -15.21
N ASN A 21 33.76 -2.93 -13.95
CA ASN A 21 34.78 -3.40 -13.00
C ASN A 21 35.19 -4.85 -13.34
N TYR A 22 36.49 -5.14 -13.39
CA TYR A 22 37.04 -6.47 -13.68
C TYR A 22 36.45 -7.57 -12.78
N HIS A 23 36.35 -7.33 -11.48
CA HIS A 23 35.78 -8.31 -10.54
C HIS A 23 34.29 -8.55 -10.77
N THR A 24 33.53 -7.54 -11.20
CA THR A 24 32.13 -7.70 -11.58
C THR A 24 31.98 -8.57 -12.82
N ALA A 25 32.81 -8.33 -13.84
CA ALA A 25 32.78 -9.10 -15.08
C ALA A 25 33.22 -10.56 -14.84
N LEU A 26 34.23 -10.78 -14.02
CA LEU A 26 34.67 -12.12 -13.63
C LEU A 26 33.56 -12.88 -12.90
N ARG A 27 32.89 -12.22 -11.93
CA ARG A 27 31.75 -12.82 -11.20
C ARG A 27 30.58 -13.16 -12.12
N TRP A 28 30.30 -12.34 -13.13
CA TRP A 28 29.27 -12.63 -14.14
C TRP A 28 29.66 -13.81 -15.04
N TRP A 29 30.93 -13.90 -15.40
CA TRP A 29 31.47 -15.00 -16.20
C TRP A 29 31.37 -16.35 -15.46
N GLU A 30 31.81 -16.39 -14.19
CA GLU A 30 31.70 -17.58 -13.33
C GLU A 30 30.23 -18.00 -13.12
N TYR A 31 29.32 -17.04 -12.95
CA TYR A 31 27.88 -17.31 -12.85
C TYR A 31 27.33 -17.91 -14.16
N TYR A 32 27.73 -17.34 -15.31
CA TYR A 32 27.30 -17.81 -16.62
C TYR A 32 27.82 -19.22 -16.93
N GLU A 33 29.08 -19.52 -16.60
CA GLU A 33 29.66 -20.86 -16.80
C GLU A 33 28.92 -21.93 -15.99
N GLY A 34 28.41 -21.60 -14.80
CA GLY A 34 27.68 -22.53 -13.94
C GLY A 34 26.17 -22.65 -14.21
N THR A 35 25.54 -21.63 -14.82
CA THR A 35 24.07 -21.56 -14.94
C THR A 35 23.57 -21.39 -16.38
N GLU A 36 24.44 -21.05 -17.32
CA GLU A 36 24.11 -20.56 -18.68
C GLU A 36 23.17 -19.35 -18.71
N GLU A 37 22.88 -18.74 -17.55
CA GLU A 37 22.04 -17.55 -17.42
C GLU A 37 22.88 -16.28 -17.39
N VAL A 38 22.36 -15.21 -18.02
CA VAL A 38 22.97 -13.88 -17.91
C VAL A 38 22.79 -13.37 -16.48
N ALA A 39 23.87 -12.95 -15.84
CA ALA A 39 23.84 -12.39 -14.49
C ALA A 39 23.15 -11.01 -14.47
N TYR A 40 21.83 -10.97 -14.35
CA TYR A 40 21.08 -9.76 -14.00
C TYR A 40 20.84 -9.69 -12.50
N LYS A 41 20.68 -8.47 -11.96
CA LYS A 41 20.30 -8.29 -10.56
C LYS A 41 18.88 -8.84 -10.38
N LYS A 42 18.76 -10.02 -9.76
CA LYS A 42 17.48 -10.58 -9.33
C LYS A 42 16.91 -9.66 -8.24
N PHE A 43 15.94 -8.82 -8.61
CA PHE A 43 15.28 -7.91 -7.66
C PHE A 43 14.54 -8.69 -6.58
N GLU A 44 14.03 -9.88 -6.92
CA GLU A 44 13.27 -10.76 -6.01
C GLU A 44 14.09 -11.24 -4.81
N GLU A 45 15.41 -11.43 -4.95
CA GLU A 45 16.28 -11.90 -3.87
C GLU A 45 16.70 -10.79 -2.91
N ASN A 46 16.58 -9.52 -3.32
CA ASN A 46 16.80 -8.37 -2.45
C ASN A 46 15.55 -8.09 -1.62
N SER A 47 15.09 -9.10 -0.88
CA SER A 47 14.10 -8.86 0.16
C SER A 47 14.69 -7.86 1.13
N GLY A 48 14.06 -6.69 1.23
CA GLY A 48 14.44 -5.69 2.23
C GLY A 48 14.31 -6.26 3.65
N PRO A 49 14.56 -5.43 4.67
CA PRO A 49 14.32 -5.81 6.05
C PRO A 49 12.94 -6.44 6.21
N LYS A 50 12.87 -7.54 6.96
CA LYS A 50 11.59 -8.19 7.28
C LYS A 50 10.66 -7.15 7.91
N SER A 51 9.41 -7.14 7.47
CA SER A 51 8.39 -6.25 8.04
C SER A 51 8.29 -6.50 9.55
N SER A 52 8.18 -5.41 10.32
CA SER A 52 7.88 -5.49 11.75
C SER A 52 6.44 -5.95 12.01
N PHE A 53 5.61 -6.03 10.98
CA PHE A 53 4.23 -6.49 11.10
C PHE A 53 4.12 -8.00 11.00
N THR A 54 3.69 -8.64 12.10
CA THR A 54 3.31 -10.05 12.13
C THR A 54 1.85 -10.24 11.69
N THR A 55 1.46 -11.48 11.41
CA THR A 55 0.06 -11.83 11.09
C THR A 55 -0.89 -11.45 12.23
N GLU A 56 -0.46 -11.65 13.48
CA GLU A 56 -1.24 -11.31 14.68
C GLU A 56 -1.57 -9.81 14.75
N TYR A 57 -0.61 -8.93 14.44
CA TYR A 57 -0.88 -7.49 14.39
C TYR A 57 -1.91 -7.14 13.31
N ASN A 58 -1.86 -7.80 12.16
CA ASN A 58 -2.80 -7.56 11.07
C ASN A 58 -4.22 -8.01 11.42
N GLU A 59 -4.37 -9.13 12.13
CA GLU A 59 -5.65 -9.61 12.61
C GLU A 59 -6.24 -8.65 13.64
N TYR A 60 -5.43 -8.17 14.58
CA TYR A 60 -5.90 -7.19 15.55
C TYR A 60 -6.35 -5.87 14.91
N ILE A 61 -5.58 -5.35 13.94
CA ILE A 61 -5.96 -4.13 13.22
C ILE A 61 -7.31 -4.31 12.51
N LYS A 62 -7.59 -5.49 11.95
CA LYS A 62 -8.90 -5.78 11.32
C LYS A 62 -10.02 -5.78 12.35
N GLU A 63 -9.86 -6.51 13.45
CA GLU A 63 -10.84 -6.53 14.55
C GLU A 63 -11.11 -5.12 15.07
N LEU A 64 -10.08 -4.30 15.20
CA LEU A 64 -10.19 -2.94 15.68
C LEU A 64 -11.03 -2.06 14.72
N LEU A 65 -10.76 -2.15 13.41
CA LEU A 65 -11.49 -1.39 12.38
C LEU A 65 -12.92 -1.89 12.14
N ASP A 66 -13.17 -3.19 12.33
CA ASP A 66 -14.51 -3.77 12.25
C ASP A 66 -15.40 -3.29 13.40
N ASN A 67 -14.82 -3.04 14.59
CA ASN A 67 -15.53 -2.52 15.75
C ASN A 67 -15.75 -1.00 15.68
N ASP A 68 -14.76 -0.23 15.23
CA ASP A 68 -14.88 1.22 15.06
C ASP A 68 -14.23 1.69 13.74
N PRO A 69 -15.04 1.95 12.69
CA PRO A 69 -14.55 2.42 11.40
C PRO A 69 -14.01 3.86 11.43
N GLN A 70 -14.22 4.61 12.52
CA GLN A 70 -13.88 6.03 12.63
C GLN A 70 -12.50 6.28 13.27
N LEU A 71 -11.76 5.22 13.56
CA LEU A 71 -10.46 5.31 14.22
C LEU A 71 -9.42 6.06 13.38
N TYR A 72 -8.66 6.91 14.06
CA TYR A 72 -7.52 7.59 13.46
C TYR A 72 -6.29 6.70 13.54
N PRO A 73 -5.29 6.93 12.67
CA PRO A 73 -4.02 6.22 12.76
C PRO A 73 -3.34 6.35 14.13
N ASP A 74 -3.57 7.47 14.84
CA ASP A 74 -3.01 7.65 16.18
C ASP A 74 -3.70 6.74 17.21
N ASP A 75 -5.02 6.56 17.12
CA ASP A 75 -5.77 5.65 17.99
C ASP A 75 -5.37 4.19 17.75
N ILE A 76 -5.14 3.83 16.48
CA ILE A 76 -4.64 2.50 16.09
C ILE A 76 -3.23 2.27 16.66
N ILE A 77 -2.36 3.28 16.64
CA ILE A 77 -1.02 3.16 17.25
C ILE A 77 -1.14 2.99 18.76
N SER A 78 -1.96 3.81 19.42
CA SER A 78 -2.16 3.72 20.87
C SER A 78 -2.68 2.35 21.29
N SER A 79 -3.68 1.79 20.58
CA SER A 79 -4.22 0.47 20.89
C SER A 79 -3.21 -0.66 20.61
N LEU A 80 -2.42 -0.54 19.54
CA LEU A 80 -1.33 -1.48 19.24
C LEU A 80 -0.25 -1.46 20.31
N THR A 81 0.18 -0.28 20.76
CA THR A 81 1.21 -0.14 21.80
C THR A 81 0.68 -0.55 23.17
N GLU A 82 -0.61 -0.38 23.46
CA GLU A 82 -1.24 -0.87 24.69
C GLU A 82 -1.34 -2.41 24.71
N ARG A 83 -1.70 -3.03 23.58
CA ARG A 83 -1.83 -4.50 23.48
C ARG A 83 -0.47 -5.20 23.38
N PHE A 84 0.52 -4.57 22.74
CA PHE A 84 1.83 -5.15 22.48
C PHE A 84 2.93 -4.24 23.06
N GLU A 85 3.41 -4.60 24.27
CA GLU A 85 4.38 -3.82 25.07
C GLU A 85 5.67 -3.43 24.31
N ASP A 86 6.11 -4.24 23.33
CA ASP A 86 7.33 -4.00 22.55
C ASP A 86 7.09 -3.33 21.19
N PHE A 87 5.84 -2.96 20.86
CA PHE A 87 5.49 -2.47 19.54
C PHE A 87 5.58 -0.93 19.46
N THR A 88 6.68 -0.44 18.89
CA THR A 88 6.87 0.98 18.55
C THR A 88 6.77 1.17 17.05
N ILE A 89 5.83 2.00 16.60
CA ILE A 89 5.66 2.31 15.18
C ILE A 89 5.39 3.80 14.95
N SER A 90 5.90 4.33 13.83
CA SER A 90 5.54 5.67 13.37
C SER A 90 4.23 5.70 12.58
N LYS A 91 3.52 6.82 12.63
CA LYS A 91 2.31 7.07 11.82
C LYS A 91 2.49 6.82 10.33
N SER A 92 3.64 7.22 9.78
CA SER A 92 3.98 6.97 8.37
C SER A 92 4.15 5.48 8.07
N GLN A 93 4.79 4.72 8.96
CA GLN A 93 4.96 3.28 8.78
C GLN A 93 3.61 2.55 8.85
N LEU A 94 2.75 2.92 9.82
CA LEU A 94 1.41 2.36 9.91
C LEU A 94 0.61 2.66 8.64
N ASN A 95 0.54 3.93 8.20
CA ASN A 95 -0.21 4.29 6.99
C ASN A 95 0.32 3.57 5.74
N ASN A 96 1.64 3.42 5.62
CA ASN A 96 2.25 2.70 4.50
C ASN A 96 1.88 1.22 4.52
N HIS A 97 1.89 0.60 5.71
CA HIS A 97 1.51 -0.80 5.90
C HIS A 97 0.03 -1.04 5.63
N LEU A 98 -0.85 -0.21 6.19
CA LEU A 98 -2.29 -0.26 5.93
C LEU A 98 -2.57 -0.19 4.43
N ARG A 99 -1.97 0.78 3.74
CA ARG A 99 -2.20 1.01 2.31
C ARG A 99 -1.62 -0.07 1.40
N ASN A 100 -0.36 -0.46 1.60
CA ASN A 100 0.36 -1.30 0.64
C ASN A 100 0.32 -2.80 0.98
N ILE A 101 0.16 -3.16 2.25
CA ILE A 101 0.13 -4.56 2.69
C ILE A 101 -1.31 -5.00 2.97
N MET A 102 -2.05 -4.24 3.76
CA MET A 102 -3.43 -4.61 4.14
C MET A 102 -4.48 -4.14 3.12
N LEU A 103 -4.11 -3.29 2.16
CA LEU A 103 -5.01 -2.68 1.17
C LEU A 103 -6.16 -1.86 1.80
N ILE A 104 -5.93 -1.33 3.02
CA ILE A 104 -6.87 -0.50 3.76
C ILE A 104 -6.51 0.97 3.53
N THR A 105 -7.50 1.77 3.16
CA THR A 105 -7.35 3.22 3.05
C THR A 105 -8.09 3.90 4.20
N VAL A 106 -7.33 4.43 5.16
CA VAL A 106 -7.90 5.28 6.22
C VAL A 106 -8.19 6.65 5.61
N ARG A 107 -9.48 6.97 5.44
CA ARG A 107 -9.92 8.28 4.94
C ARG A 107 -9.98 9.28 6.08
N LYS A 108 -9.70 10.55 5.77
CA LYS A 108 -9.95 11.63 6.71
C LYS A 108 -11.47 11.77 6.91
N PRO A 109 -11.97 11.79 8.15
CA PRO A 109 -13.39 12.00 8.39
C PRO A 109 -13.80 13.40 7.93
N MET A 110 -14.99 13.47 7.35
CA MET A 110 -15.61 14.72 6.96
C MET A 110 -16.52 15.16 8.09
N PHE A 111 -16.18 16.27 8.74
CA PHE A 111 -17.00 16.83 9.79
C PHE A 111 -18.10 17.68 9.17
N GLU A 112 -19.32 17.47 9.67
CA GLU A 112 -20.50 18.24 9.30
C GLU A 112 -21.02 19.01 10.51
N PRO A 113 -21.64 20.19 10.32
CA PRO A 113 -22.21 20.94 11.43
C PRO A 113 -23.25 20.10 12.17
N GLU A 114 -23.20 20.09 13.50
CA GLU A 114 -24.19 19.34 14.31
C GLU A 114 -25.62 19.77 13.99
N VAL A 115 -25.82 21.08 13.81
CA VAL A 115 -27.08 21.70 13.39
C VAL A 115 -27.63 21.03 12.12
N ARG A 116 -26.78 20.77 11.11
CA ARG A 116 -27.15 20.13 9.84
C ARG A 116 -27.69 18.70 10.01
N ASN A 117 -27.21 17.99 11.03
CA ASN A 117 -27.62 16.61 11.35
C ASN A 117 -28.64 16.56 12.50
N SER A 118 -29.17 17.70 12.93
CA SER A 118 -30.25 17.75 13.90
C SER A 118 -31.53 17.18 13.29
N VAL A 119 -32.37 16.57 14.13
CA VAL A 119 -33.63 15.94 13.67
C VAL A 119 -34.54 16.96 12.97
N GLY A 120 -34.60 18.19 13.49
CA GLY A 120 -35.39 19.27 12.91
C GLY A 120 -34.91 19.67 11.51
N ASP A 121 -33.60 19.92 11.36
CA ASP A 121 -33.05 20.34 10.07
C ASP A 121 -33.07 19.20 9.03
N LEU A 122 -32.90 17.94 9.46
CA LEU A 122 -33.07 16.78 8.58
C LEU A 122 -34.51 16.71 8.05
N GLN A 123 -35.49 16.92 8.91
CA GLN A 123 -36.91 16.94 8.53
C GLN A 123 -37.22 18.10 7.57
N THR A 124 -36.74 19.32 7.86
CA THR A 124 -36.93 20.47 6.98
C THR A 124 -36.27 20.26 5.62
N ARG A 125 -35.06 19.69 5.57
CA ARG A 125 -34.39 19.36 4.30
C ARG A 125 -35.16 18.30 3.51
N PHE A 126 -35.74 17.32 4.18
CA PHE A 126 -36.59 16.32 3.55
C PHE A 126 -37.88 16.94 2.98
N GLU A 127 -38.53 17.83 3.74
CA GLU A 127 -39.72 18.55 3.30
C GLU A 127 -39.44 19.44 2.09
N TRP A 128 -38.36 20.23 2.12
CA TRP A 128 -37.91 21.02 0.96
C TRP A 128 -37.59 20.16 -0.24
N PHE A 129 -36.92 19.02 -0.03
CA PHE A 129 -36.67 18.08 -1.12
C PHE A 129 -37.99 17.60 -1.73
N MET A 130 -38.97 17.23 -0.93
CA MET A 130 -40.28 16.75 -1.42
C MET A 130 -41.10 17.86 -2.10
N GLU A 131 -41.03 19.10 -1.63
CA GLU A 131 -41.71 20.25 -2.22
C GLU A 131 -41.11 20.64 -3.58
N TRP A 132 -39.78 20.54 -3.72
CA TRP A 132 -39.06 20.92 -4.93
C TRP A 132 -38.84 19.74 -5.89
N LYS A 133 -39.23 18.54 -5.50
CA LYS A 133 -39.11 17.34 -6.33
C LYS A 133 -40.10 17.45 -7.49
N ASP A 134 -39.57 17.72 -8.67
CA ASP A 134 -40.33 17.70 -9.91
C ASP A 134 -40.87 16.27 -10.15
N PRO A 135 -42.18 16.06 -10.36
CA PRO A 135 -42.74 14.73 -10.66
C PRO A 135 -42.10 14.08 -11.90
N ASP A 136 -41.56 14.87 -12.83
CA ASP A 136 -40.86 14.35 -14.01
C ASP A 136 -39.50 13.69 -13.67
N LEU A 137 -38.88 14.05 -12.54
CA LEU A 137 -37.66 13.40 -12.03
C LEU A 137 -37.94 12.02 -11.42
N GLU A 138 -39.17 11.69 -11.02
CA GLU A 138 -39.50 10.36 -10.50
C GLU A 138 -39.31 9.26 -11.54
N ILE A 139 -39.51 9.56 -12.82
CA ILE A 139 -39.27 8.60 -13.92
C ILE A 139 -37.78 8.30 -14.04
N VAL A 140 -36.91 9.30 -13.83
CA VAL A 140 -35.45 9.12 -13.90
C VAL A 140 -34.92 8.41 -12.64
N PHE A 141 -35.43 8.75 -11.45
CA PHE A 141 -35.03 8.10 -10.20
C PHE A 141 -35.56 6.67 -10.06
N SER A 142 -36.75 6.35 -10.58
CA SER A 142 -37.28 4.97 -10.58
C SER A 142 -36.53 4.05 -11.55
N LEU A 143 -35.92 4.59 -12.61
CA LEU A 143 -35.01 3.87 -13.51
C LEU A 143 -33.60 3.74 -12.94
N MET A 144 -33.21 4.60 -12.00
CA MET A 144 -31.92 4.54 -11.31
C MET A 144 -32.03 3.65 -10.06
N LYS A 145 -31.95 2.32 -10.28
CA LYS A 145 -31.87 1.32 -9.20
C LYS A 145 -30.80 1.67 -8.15
N PRO A 146 -30.98 1.22 -6.88
CA PRO A 146 -30.20 1.70 -5.74
C PRO A 146 -28.75 1.23 -5.84
N GLY A 147 -27.87 2.14 -6.21
CA GLY A 147 -26.43 1.88 -6.28
C GLY A 147 -25.56 3.12 -6.44
N PHE A 148 -26.15 4.31 -6.63
CA PHE A 148 -25.41 5.55 -6.77
C PHE A 148 -25.79 6.53 -5.66
N ILE A 149 -25.03 6.47 -4.56
CA ILE A 149 -24.87 7.62 -3.67
C ILE A 149 -23.85 8.52 -4.36
N LEU A 150 -24.31 9.67 -4.86
CA LEU A 150 -23.44 10.77 -5.29
C LEU A 150 -22.73 11.32 -4.05
N ILE A 151 -21.40 11.20 -4.05
CA ILE A 151 -20.47 11.87 -3.13
C ILE A 151 -20.30 13.32 -3.57
#